data_AF-A0A9N8WFF2-F1
#
_entry.id   AF-A0A9N8WFF2-F1
#
_cell.length_a   1.000
_cell.length_b   1.000
_cell.length_c   1.000
_cell.angle_alpha   90.00
_cell.angle_beta   90.00
_cell.angle_gamma   90.00
#
_symmetry.space_group_name_H-M   'P 1'
#
loop_
_entity.id
_entity.type
_entity.pdbx_description
1 polymer ?
#
loop_
_entity_poly.entity_id
_entity_poly.type
_entity_poly.pdbx_seq_one_letter_code
_entity_poly.pdbx_strand_id
1 'polypeptide(L)'
;MQITIPFPPPLHDKDLIPKLKKGKMPLRTTNQFLLYRTALINTLHSIGYEEYNMRNISKMASELWKLEPNYVQEEYKKLANKVKRIYQDMEIKNIDTNKIENCHENNNRNDVNENENKTEF
;
A
#
# COMPACT_ATOMS: atom_id res chain seq x y z
N MET A 1 -27.88 16.31 -7.73
CA MET A 1 -27.48 14.93 -8.08
C MET A 1 -27.40 14.11 -6.80
N GLN A 2 -28.11 12.99 -6.71
CA GLN A 2 -27.89 12.01 -5.65
C GLN A 2 -26.88 10.99 -6.19
N ILE A 3 -25.68 10.96 -5.61
CA ILE A 3 -24.67 9.95 -5.96
C ILE A 3 -24.76 8.86 -4.90
N THR A 4 -25.18 7.67 -5.32
CA THR A 4 -25.28 6.49 -4.47
C THR A 4 -24.06 5.62 -4.70
N ILE A 5 -23.24 5.41 -3.66
CA ILE A 5 -22.14 4.46 -3.74
C ILE A 5 -22.74 3.05 -3.66
N PRO A 6 -22.46 2.16 -4.62
CA PRO A 6 -23.01 0.81 -4.59
C PRO A 6 -22.53 0.04 -3.35
N PHE A 7 -23.46 -0.66 -2.71
CA PHE A 7 -23.20 -1.61 -1.64
C PHE A 7 -23.60 -3.02 -2.10
N PRO A 8 -22.74 -4.05 -1.93
CA PRO A 8 -21.42 -4.00 -1.28
C PRO A 8 -20.40 -3.17 -2.09
N PRO A 9 -19.37 -2.61 -1.43
CA PRO A 9 -18.35 -1.82 -2.12
C PRO A 9 -17.76 -2.62 -3.28
N PRO A 10 -17.65 -2.06 -4.50
CA PRO A 10 -17.06 -2.74 -5.65
C PRO A 10 -15.53 -2.79 -5.58
N LEU A 11 -14.97 -2.91 -4.36
CA LEU A 11 -13.54 -2.99 -4.12
C LEU A 11 -13.13 -4.46 -4.23
N HIS A 12 -12.28 -4.77 -5.20
CA HIS A 12 -11.69 -6.10 -5.30
C HIS A 12 -10.46 -6.19 -4.39
N ASP A 13 -10.07 -7.40 -4.00
CA ASP A 13 -8.87 -7.62 -3.17
C ASP A 13 -7.60 -6.95 -3.75
N LYS A 14 -7.51 -6.85 -5.08
CA LYS A 14 -6.44 -6.14 -5.80
C LYS A 14 -6.36 -4.63 -5.48
N ASP A 15 -7.47 -4.00 -5.12
CA ASP A 15 -7.56 -2.59 -4.74
C ASP A 15 -7.23 -2.40 -3.25
N LEU A 16 -7.27 -3.48 -2.47
CA LEU A 16 -6.89 -3.52 -1.06
C LEU A 16 -5.37 -3.77 -0.88
N ILE A 17 -4.71 -4.35 -1.88
CA ILE A 17 -3.27 -4.59 -1.83
C ILE A 17 -2.52 -3.25 -1.88
N PRO A 18 -1.65 -2.94 -0.90
CA PRO A 18 -0.81 -1.76 -0.94
C PRO A 18 0.07 -1.80 -2.21
N LYS A 19 -0.16 -0.87 -3.14
CA LYS A 19 0.68 -0.77 -4.34
C LYS A 19 2.07 -0.25 -3.95
N LEU A 20 3.12 -0.98 -4.31
CA LEU A 20 4.49 -0.52 -4.14
C LEU A 20 4.68 0.75 -4.98
N LYS A 21 5.19 1.81 -4.36
CA LYS A 21 5.62 3.02 -5.06
C LYS A 21 7.14 3.01 -5.12
N LYS A 22 7.71 3.00 -6.33
CA LYS A 22 9.16 2.94 -6.56
C LYS A 22 9.84 1.76 -5.83
N GLY A 23 9.22 0.58 -5.88
CA GLY A 23 9.74 -0.62 -5.21
C GLY A 23 9.64 -0.63 -3.69
N LYS A 24 9.08 0.42 -3.06
CA LYS A 24 8.93 0.53 -1.61
C LYS A 24 7.47 0.44 -1.20
N MET A 25 7.23 -0.19 -0.05
CA MET A 25 5.92 -0.21 0.59
C MET A 25 5.52 1.20 1.03
N PRO A 26 4.23 1.58 0.88
CA PRO A 26 3.76 2.90 1.29
C PRO A 26 3.80 3.03 2.82
N LEU A 27 4.36 4.13 3.32
CA LEU A 27 4.58 4.36 4.77
C LEU A 27 3.32 4.29 5.66
N ARG A 28 2.12 4.32 5.08
CA ARG A 28 0.83 4.31 5.80
C ARG A 28 -0.16 3.41 5.06
N THR A 29 -0.93 2.66 5.83
CA THR A 29 -2.04 1.85 5.32
C THR A 29 -3.26 2.69 4.98
N THR A 30 -4.05 2.23 4.02
CA THR A 30 -5.29 2.89 3.60
C THR A 30 -6.36 2.73 4.68
N ASN A 31 -6.85 3.84 5.24
CA ASN A 31 -7.94 3.81 6.22
C ASN A 31 -9.33 3.64 5.56
N GLN A 32 -10.36 3.41 6.37
CA GLN A 32 -11.74 3.20 5.88
C GLN A 32 -12.27 4.35 5.02
N PHE A 33 -11.93 5.60 5.36
CA PHE A 33 -12.36 6.78 4.61
C PHE A 33 -11.67 6.88 3.24
N LEU A 34 -10.38 6.53 3.16
CA LEU A 34 -9.63 6.48 1.90
C LEU A 34 -10.16 5.39 0.96
N LEU A 35 -10.60 4.25 1.52
CA LEU A 35 -11.27 3.20 0.75
C LEU A 35 -12.61 3.69 0.20
N TYR A 36 -13.42 4.35 1.05
CA TYR A 36 -14.69 4.93 0.64
C TYR A 36 -14.53 5.99 -0.45
N ARG A 37 -13.52 6.87 -0.31
CA ARG A 37 -13.21 7.87 -1.35
C ARG A 37 -12.81 7.22 -2.67
N THR A 38 -12.08 6.09 -2.64
CA THR A 38 -11.74 5.33 -3.85
C THR A 38 -12.99 4.76 -4.51
N ALA A 39 -13.93 4.21 -3.71
CA ALA A 39 -15.21 3.73 -4.24
C ALA A 39 -16.04 4.87 -4.87
N LEU A 40 -16.03 6.06 -4.27
CA LEU A 40 -16.66 7.25 -4.85
C LEU A 40 -16.04 7.62 -6.19
N ILE A 41 -14.71 7.64 -6.27
CA ILE A 41 -13.98 7.90 -7.53
C ILE A 41 -14.39 6.87 -8.58
N ASN A 42 -14.34 5.58 -8.28
CA ASN A 42 -14.73 4.53 -9.23
C ASN A 42 -16.18 4.69 -9.70
N THR A 43 -17.09 5.09 -8.81
CA THR A 43 -18.49 5.37 -9.15
C THR A 43 -18.60 6.57 -10.09
N LEU A 44 -17.89 7.67 -9.80
CA LEU A 44 -17.82 8.86 -10.65
C LEU A 44 -17.24 8.54 -12.03
N HIS A 45 -16.21 7.70 -12.10
CA HIS A 45 -15.65 7.21 -13.37
C HIS A 45 -16.71 6.45 -14.17
N SER A 46 -17.48 5.57 -13.51
CA SER A 46 -18.47 4.74 -14.19
C SER A 46 -19.64 5.54 -14.79
N ILE A 47 -19.95 6.71 -14.23
CA ILE A 47 -20.99 7.61 -14.74
C ILE A 47 -20.45 8.65 -15.75
N GLY A 48 -19.17 8.56 -16.14
CA GLY A 48 -18.55 9.45 -17.12
C GLY A 48 -18.18 10.83 -16.58
N TYR A 49 -18.00 10.99 -15.27
CA TYR A 49 -17.60 12.27 -14.69
C TYR A 49 -16.08 12.47 -14.80
N GLU A 50 -15.61 13.36 -15.68
CA GLU A 50 -14.17 13.50 -15.98
C GLU A 50 -13.40 14.50 -15.07
N GLU A 51 -14.10 15.29 -14.24
CA GLU A 51 -13.48 16.38 -13.48
C GLU A 51 -13.00 15.94 -12.08
N TYR A 52 -11.80 15.37 -12.00
CA TYR A 52 -11.26 14.78 -10.76
C TYR A 52 -10.53 15.76 -9.83
N ASN A 53 -11.18 16.85 -9.44
CA ASN A 53 -10.61 17.69 -8.37
C ASN A 53 -10.68 16.95 -7.03
N MET A 54 -9.52 16.48 -6.55
CA MET A 54 -9.41 15.72 -5.31
C MET A 54 -9.93 16.46 -4.07
N ARG A 55 -9.94 17.80 -4.05
CA ARG A 55 -10.57 18.56 -2.96
C ARG A 55 -12.09 18.37 -2.97
N ASN A 56 -12.71 18.50 -4.13
CA ASN A 56 -14.16 18.37 -4.28
C ASN A 56 -14.59 16.93 -3.95
N ILE A 57 -13.86 15.94 -4.46
CA ILE A 57 -14.11 14.52 -4.16
C ILE A 57 -13.98 14.25 -2.66
N SER A 58 -12.95 14.80 -2.00
CA SER A 58 -12.76 14.58 -0.56
C SER A 58 -13.84 15.27 0.27
N LYS A 59 -14.31 16.46 -0.15
CA LYS A 59 -15.44 17.14 0.47
C LYS A 59 -16.72 16.31 0.34
N MET A 60 -17.02 15.86 -0.88
CA MET A 60 -18.19 15.03 -1.17
C MET A 60 -18.16 13.70 -0.42
N ALA A 61 -17.01 13.02 -0.39
CA ALA A 61 -16.85 11.78 0.37
C ALA A 61 -17.07 12.00 1.87
N SER A 62 -16.64 13.14 2.43
CA SER A 62 -16.86 13.47 3.85
C SER A 62 -18.34 13.68 4.16
N GLU A 63 -19.07 14.36 3.27
CA GLU A 63 -20.51 14.59 3.41
C GLU A 63 -21.28 13.27 3.30
N LEU A 64 -21.00 12.46 2.27
CA LEU A 64 -21.66 11.17 2.05
C LEU A 64 -21.35 10.18 3.19
N TRP A 65 -20.09 10.07 3.62
CA TRP A 65 -19.68 9.16 4.69
C TRP A 65 -20.45 9.37 5.99
N LYS A 66 -20.80 10.62 6.33
CA LYS A 66 -21.59 10.93 7.53
C LYS A 66 -23.05 10.49 7.42
N LEU A 67 -23.57 10.40 6.18
CA LEU A 67 -24.93 9.97 5.89
C LEU A 67 -25.03 8.45 5.70
N GLU A 68 -23.91 7.76 5.45
CA GLU A 68 -23.89 6.31 5.30
C GLU A 68 -24.36 5.61 6.58
N PRO A 69 -25.19 4.56 6.46
CA PRO A 69 -25.63 3.78 7.59
C PRO A 69 -24.47 3.00 8.22
N ASN A 70 -24.62 2.67 9.51
CA ASN A 70 -23.57 2.04 10.31
C ASN A 70 -23.00 0.76 9.67
N TYR A 71 -23.84 -0.06 9.04
CA TYR A 71 -23.39 -1.32 8.42
C TYR A 71 -22.40 -1.05 7.26
N VAL A 72 -22.59 0.01 6.48
CA VAL A 72 -21.67 0.39 5.40
C VAL A 72 -20.34 0.80 6.02
N GLN A 73 -20.37 1.67 7.04
CA GLN A 73 -19.15 2.14 7.70
C GLN A 73 -18.37 0.98 8.33
N GLU A 74 -19.08 0.00 8.91
CA GLU A 74 -18.49 -1.19 9.50
C GLU A 74 -17.81 -2.09 8.45
N GLU A 75 -18.42 -2.29 7.29
CA GLU A 75 -17.79 -3.04 6.20
C GLU A 75 -16.50 -2.37 5.71
N TYR A 76 -16.50 -1.05 5.52
CA TYR A 76 -15.27 -0.32 5.17
C TYR A 76 -14.21 -0.38 6.29
N LYS A 77 -14.62 -0.46 7.56
CA LYS A 77 -13.72 -0.70 8.69
C LYS A 77 -13.09 -2.10 8.62
N LYS A 78 -13.88 -3.13 8.33
CA LYS A 78 -13.39 -4.51 8.12
C LYS A 78 -12.38 -4.56 6.97
N LEU A 79 -12.66 -3.89 5.86
CA LEU A 79 -11.75 -3.77 4.72
C LEU A 79 -10.44 -3.08 5.13
N ALA A 80 -10.51 -1.95 5.83
CA ALA A 80 -9.32 -1.23 6.28
C ALA A 80 -8.45 -2.09 7.22
N ASN A 81 -9.07 -2.89 8.09
CA ASN A 81 -8.36 -3.84 8.95
C ASN A 81 -7.69 -4.95 8.13
N LYS A 82 -8.36 -5.47 7.08
CA LYS A 82 -7.78 -6.45 6.15
C LYS A 82 -6.54 -5.88 5.45
N VAL A 83 -6.63 -4.65 4.94
CA VAL A 83 -5.50 -3.92 4.32
C VAL A 83 -4.34 -3.78 5.32
N LYS A 84 -4.64 -3.38 6.57
CA LYS A 84 -3.63 -3.23 7.62
C LYS A 84 -2.90 -4.54 7.90
N ARG A 85 -3.63 -5.66 7.99
CA ARG A 85 -3.04 -6.98 8.22
C ARG A 85 -2.12 -7.39 7.07
N ILE A 86 -2.58 -7.25 5.83
CA ILE A 86 -1.77 -7.55 4.63
C ILE A 86 -0.48 -6.72 4.64
N TYR A 87 -0.56 -5.44 4.99
CA TYR A 87 0.62 -4.56 5.07
C TYR A 87 1.62 -5.04 6.14
N GLN A 88 1.14 -5.38 7.34
CA GLN A 88 1.99 -5.89 8.42
C GLN A 88 2.67 -7.20 8.02
N ASP A 89 1.93 -8.13 7.40
CA ASP A 89 2.46 -9.41 6.94
C ASP A 89 3.55 -9.20 5.87
N MET A 90 3.39 -8.21 4.99
CA MET A 90 4.42 -7.84 3.98
C MET A 90 5.64 -7.17 4.59
N GLU A 91 5.46 -6.30 5.59
CA GLU A 91 6.55 -5.62 6.28
C GLU A 91 7.43 -6.61 7.05
N ILE A 92 6.82 -7.58 7.75
CA ILE A 92 7.53 -8.67 8.43
C ILE A 92 8.35 -9.50 7.43
N LYS A 93 7.75 -9.91 6.30
CA LYS A 93 8.46 -10.67 5.26
C LYS A 93 9.66 -9.91 4.69
N ASN A 94 9.54 -8.60 4.48
CA ASN A 94 10.65 -7.77 4.01
C ASN A 94 11.78 -7.67 5.04
N ILE A 95 11.48 -7.67 6.34
CA ILE A 95 12.49 -7.71 7.40
C ILE A 95 13.23 -9.05 7.39
N ASP A 96 12.50 -10.16 7.23
CA ASP A 96 13.07 -11.50 7.21
C ASP A 96 14.01 -11.70 6.01
N THR A 97 13.66 -11.21 4.81
CA THR A 97 14.53 -11.28 3.63
C THR A 97 15.81 -10.45 3.78
N ASN A 98 15.71 -9.22 4.32
CA ASN A 98 16.89 -8.38 4.55
C ASN A 98 17.83 -8.96 5.64
N LYS A 99 17.31 -9.74 6.60
CA LYS A 99 18.14 -10.47 7.56
C LYS A 99 18.92 -11.62 6.89
N ILE A 100 18.30 -12.32 5.94
CA ILE A 100 18.93 -13.44 5.22
C ILE A 100 20.05 -12.95 4.28
N GLU A 101 19.87 -11.81 3.62
CA GLU A 101 20.91 -11.21 2.78
C GLU A 101 22.09 -10.70 3.63
N ASN A 102 21.83 -10.09 4.79
CA ASN A 102 22.89 -9.59 5.68
C ASN A 102 23.71 -10.68 6.39
N CYS A 103 23.27 -11.95 6.42
CA CYS A 103 24.07 -13.04 7.00
C CYS A 103 24.92 -13.83 5.98
N HIS A 104 24.79 -13.57 4.68
CA HIS A 104 25.61 -14.25 3.66
C HIS A 104 26.87 -13.49 3.21
N GLU A 105 27.08 -12.23 3.59
CA GLU A 105 28.18 -11.41 3.04
C GLU A 105 29.44 -11.26 3.92
N ASN A 106 29.53 -11.87 5.11
CA ASN A 106 30.72 -11.71 5.97
C ASN A 106 31.50 -13.00 6.24
N ASN A 107 31.82 -13.78 5.20
CA ASN A 107 32.78 -14.88 5.31
C ASN A 107 33.56 -15.10 4.00
N ASN A 108 34.39 -14.14 3.59
CA ASN A 108 35.62 -14.48 2.88
C ASN A 108 36.58 -13.29 2.76
N ARG A 109 37.65 -13.32 3.57
CA ARG A 109 39.07 -13.21 3.17
C ARG A 109 39.92 -13.01 4.43
N ASN A 110 40.31 -14.11 5.05
CA ASN A 110 41.54 -14.13 5.85
C ASN A 110 42.61 -14.89 5.05
N ASP A 111 43.70 -14.17 4.80
CA ASP A 111 45.11 -14.57 4.72
C ASP A 111 45.56 -15.78 3.88
N VAL A 112 46.61 -15.56 3.07
CA VAL A 112 47.93 -16.24 3.15
C VAL A 112 48.89 -15.79 2.03
N ASN A 113 49.98 -15.15 2.48
CA ASN A 113 51.41 -15.24 2.09
C ASN A 113 51.98 -14.91 0.70
N GLU A 114 52.83 -13.87 0.70
CA GLU A 114 54.29 -13.91 0.50
C GLU A 114 54.88 -14.66 -0.72
N ASN A 115 55.37 -13.89 -1.70
CA ASN A 115 56.58 -14.25 -2.45
C ASN A 115 57.24 -13.00 -3.07
N GLU A 116 58.51 -12.84 -2.73
CA GLU A 116 59.49 -11.94 -3.31
C GLU A 116 59.58 -12.05 -4.84
N ASN A 117 59.96 -10.95 -5.52
CA ASN A 117 61.12 -10.97 -6.42
C ASN A 117 61.56 -9.54 -6.77
N LYS A 118 62.84 -9.28 -6.49
CA LYS A 118 63.69 -8.21 -7.02
C LYS A 118 63.66 -8.25 -8.56
N THR A 119 63.93 -7.12 -9.23
CA THR A 119 65.17 -6.89 -10.01
C THR A 119 65.22 -5.42 -10.47
N GLU A 120 66.39 -4.83 -10.30
CA GLU A 120 66.84 -3.52 -10.78
C GLU A 120 66.74 -3.38 -12.31
N PHE A 121 66.53 -2.16 -12.80
CA PHE A 121 67.48 -1.43 -13.67
C PHE A 121 67.09 0.06 -13.72
#